data_AF-U6DSW9-F1
#
_entry.id   AF-U6DSW9-F1
#
_cell.length_a   1.000
_cell.length_b   1.000
_cell.length_c   1.000
_cell.angle_alpha   90.00
_cell.angle_beta   90.00
_cell.angle_gamma   90.00
#
_symmetry.space_group_name_H-M   'P 1'
#
loop_
_entity.id
_entity.type
_entity.pdbx_description
1 polymer ?
#
loop_
_entity_poly.entity_id
_entity_poly.type
_entity_poly.pdbx_seq_one_letter_code
_entity_poly.pdbx_strand_id
1 'polypeptide(L)'
;MALRAMRGIVNGAAPELPVPTSGPVVGSREQALAVSRNYLSQPRLTYKTVSGVNGPLVILDHVKFPRYAEIVHLTLPDGTKRSGQVLEVSGSKAVVQVFEGTSGIDAKKTSCEFTGDILRTPVSEDMLGRVFNGSGKPIDRGPVVLAEDFLDIRGQPINPQCRIYPEEMIQTGISAIDGMNSIARGQKIPIFSAAGLPHNEIAAQICRQAGLVKKSKDVVDYSEENFAIVFAAMGV
;
A
#
# COMPACT_ATOMS: atom_id res chain seq x y z
N MET A 1 -51.76 7.83 18.32
CA MET A 1 -50.55 8.34 18.99
C MET A 1 -49.72 9.08 17.96
N ALA A 2 -49.66 10.41 18.08
CA ALA A 2 -48.82 11.25 17.25
C ALA A 2 -47.39 11.24 17.79
N LEU A 3 -46.37 11.20 16.92
CA LEU A 3 -45.19 12.05 17.07
C LEU A 3 -44.48 12.22 15.72
N ARG A 4 -44.03 13.45 15.50
CA ARG A 4 -43.58 14.08 14.26
C ARG A 4 -42.11 14.43 14.46
N ALA A 5 -41.21 14.12 13.53
CA ALA A 5 -39.89 14.77 13.45
C ALA A 5 -39.27 14.67 12.04
N MET A 6 -39.35 15.80 11.33
CA MET A 6 -38.42 16.38 10.35
C MET A 6 -37.68 15.49 9.34
N ARG A 7 -38.18 15.51 8.09
CA ARG A 7 -37.44 15.24 6.85
C ARG A 7 -36.54 16.44 6.54
N GLY A 8 -35.23 16.26 6.68
CA GLY A 8 -34.21 17.16 6.14
C GLY A 8 -33.76 16.67 4.76
N ILE A 9 -33.97 17.51 3.75
CA ILE A 9 -33.56 17.35 2.37
C ILE A 9 -32.04 17.46 2.27
N VAL A 10 -31.37 16.46 1.70
CA VAL A 10 -30.04 16.62 1.09
C VAL A 10 -30.03 15.87 -0.25
N ASN A 11 -30.25 16.62 -1.33
CA ASN A 11 -29.98 16.19 -2.69
C ASN A 11 -28.46 16.05 -2.85
N GLY A 12 -27.96 14.82 -2.91
CA GLY A 12 -26.58 14.51 -3.32
C GLY A 12 -26.50 14.41 -4.83
N ALA A 13 -26.50 15.55 -5.52
CA ALA A 13 -26.04 15.63 -6.90
C ALA A 13 -24.56 16.00 -6.87
N ALA A 14 -23.68 15.11 -7.33
CA ALA A 14 -22.29 15.44 -7.60
C ALA A 14 -22.26 16.49 -8.71
N PRO A 15 -21.59 17.64 -8.55
CA PRO A 15 -21.40 18.57 -9.64
C PRO A 15 -20.26 18.06 -10.52
N GLU A 16 -20.56 17.85 -11.80
CA GLU A 16 -19.56 17.63 -12.85
C GLU A 16 -18.56 18.79 -12.85
N LEU A 17 -17.26 18.46 -12.81
CA LEU A 17 -16.16 19.43 -12.82
C LEU A 17 -16.00 20.00 -14.24
N PRO A 18 -15.95 21.34 -14.43
CA PRO A 18 -15.54 21.92 -15.70
C PRO A 18 -14.01 21.83 -15.84
N VAL A 19 -13.56 21.49 -17.05
CA VAL A 19 -12.15 21.44 -17.46
C VAL A 19 -11.47 22.80 -17.19
N PRO A 20 -10.37 22.88 -16.40
CA PRO A 20 -9.77 24.17 -16.07
C PRO A 20 -8.86 24.66 -17.21
N THR A 21 -9.16 25.87 -17.68
CA THR A 21 -8.30 26.64 -18.59
C THR A 21 -7.13 27.24 -17.80
N SER A 22 -5.93 27.13 -18.36
CA SER A 22 -4.64 27.48 -17.74
C SER A 22 -4.53 28.97 -17.38
N GLY A 23 -4.49 29.29 -16.07
CA GLY A 23 -4.21 30.64 -15.58
C GLY A 23 -3.58 30.67 -14.18
N PRO A 24 -2.80 31.71 -13.84
CA PRO A 24 -2.01 31.78 -12.59
C PRO A 24 -2.84 31.77 -11.29
N VAL A 25 -4.13 32.11 -11.37
CA VAL A 25 -5.06 32.11 -10.24
C VAL A 25 -5.45 30.67 -9.83
N VAL A 26 -5.46 29.72 -10.77
CA VAL A 26 -5.77 28.30 -10.52
C VAL A 26 -4.66 27.66 -9.68
N GLY A 27 -3.40 27.92 -10.01
CA GLY A 27 -2.25 27.41 -9.25
C GLY A 27 -2.24 27.88 -7.79
N SER A 28 -2.66 29.13 -7.52
CA SER A 28 -2.76 29.63 -6.14
C SER A 28 -3.88 28.95 -5.33
N ARG A 29 -4.99 28.57 -5.99
CA ARG A 29 -6.09 27.81 -5.38
C ARG A 29 -5.74 26.35 -5.19
N GLU A 30 -5.06 25.71 -6.14
CA GLU A 30 -4.53 24.35 -5.97
C GLU A 30 -3.51 24.30 -4.83
N GLN A 31 -2.61 25.29 -4.73
CA GLN A 31 -1.66 25.37 -3.63
C GLN A 31 -2.36 25.57 -2.27
N ALA A 32 -3.39 26.43 -2.21
CA ALA A 32 -4.17 26.65 -0.99
C ALA A 32 -5.01 25.42 -0.59
N LEU A 33 -5.60 24.73 -1.57
CA LEU A 33 -6.33 23.48 -1.36
C LEU A 33 -5.38 22.36 -0.93
N ALA A 34 -4.18 22.30 -1.51
CA ALA A 34 -3.12 21.39 -1.09
C ALA A 34 -2.77 21.64 0.38
N VAL A 35 -2.53 22.88 0.82
CA VAL A 35 -2.26 23.23 2.22
C VAL A 35 -3.42 22.88 3.16
N SER A 36 -4.68 22.93 2.69
CA SER A 36 -5.87 22.57 3.46
C SER A 36 -6.19 21.07 3.50
N ARG A 37 -5.40 20.20 2.85
CA ARG A 37 -5.56 18.75 3.03
C ARG A 37 -5.32 18.41 4.51
N ASN A 38 -6.03 17.40 5.01
CA ASN A 38 -6.01 16.97 6.41
C ASN A 38 -4.59 16.51 6.84
N TYR A 39 -3.69 17.45 7.16
CA TYR A 39 -2.34 17.17 7.61
C TYR A 39 -2.26 17.07 9.13
N LEU A 40 -1.48 16.10 9.60
CA LEU A 40 -1.06 15.99 11.00
C LEU A 40 0.01 17.06 11.27
N SER A 41 -0.39 18.19 11.84
CA SER A 41 0.52 19.29 12.21
C SER A 41 1.13 19.16 13.61
N GLN A 42 0.73 18.13 14.38
CA GLN A 42 1.25 17.91 15.73
C GLN A 42 2.71 17.44 15.69
N PRO A 43 3.57 17.92 16.60
CA PRO A 43 4.95 17.47 16.67
C PRO A 43 5.01 16.01 17.08
N ARG A 44 5.94 15.26 16.48
CA ARG A 44 6.15 13.85 16.79
C ARG A 44 6.87 13.69 18.12
N LEU A 45 6.42 12.72 18.91
CA LEU A 45 7.01 12.41 20.21
C LEU A 45 8.15 11.42 20.02
N THR A 46 9.30 11.75 20.63
CA THR A 46 10.47 10.88 20.65
C THR A 46 10.68 10.32 22.04
N TYR A 47 10.83 9.01 22.15
CA TYR A 47 11.00 8.28 23.40
C TYR A 47 12.36 7.58 23.43
N LYS A 48 13.05 7.66 24.56
CA LYS A 48 14.28 6.90 24.85
C LYS A 48 14.04 5.84 25.92
N THR A 49 12.78 5.43 26.09
CA THR A 49 12.30 4.55 27.17
C THR A 49 12.15 3.12 26.67
N VAL A 50 13.19 2.60 26.01
CA VAL A 50 13.23 1.20 25.58
C VAL A 50 13.40 0.33 26.82
N SER A 51 12.40 -0.49 27.10
CA SER A 51 12.32 -1.39 28.27
C SER A 51 13.10 -2.68 28.03
N GLY A 52 13.01 -3.22 26.81
CA GLY A 52 13.71 -4.44 26.43
C GLY A 52 13.64 -4.74 24.94
N VAL A 53 14.49 -5.67 24.51
CA VAL A 53 14.58 -6.14 23.12
C VAL A 53 14.57 -7.66 23.15
N ASN A 54 13.67 -8.29 22.40
CA ASN A 54 13.54 -9.75 22.34
C ASN A 54 13.28 -10.19 20.89
N GLY A 55 14.23 -10.90 20.28
CA GLY A 55 14.13 -11.30 18.88
C GLY A 55 13.89 -10.08 17.98
N PRO A 56 12.86 -10.05 17.14
CA PRO A 56 12.53 -8.89 16.29
C PRO A 56 11.73 -7.77 17.00
N LEU A 57 11.43 -7.94 18.30
CA LEU A 57 10.55 -7.06 19.06
C LEU A 57 11.34 -6.11 19.95
N VAL A 58 10.87 -4.86 20.00
CA VAL A 58 11.35 -3.80 20.88
C VAL A 58 10.18 -3.34 21.74
N ILE A 59 10.35 -3.37 23.06
CA ILE A 59 9.32 -3.00 24.03
C ILE A 59 9.63 -1.59 24.53
N LEU A 60 8.68 -0.68 24.42
CA LEU A 60 8.75 0.69 24.92
C LEU A 60 7.79 0.86 26.10
N ASP A 61 8.28 1.50 27.16
CA ASP A 61 7.45 1.89 28.32
C ASP A 61 7.21 3.42 28.30
N HIS A 62 6.17 3.87 28.99
CA HIS A 62 5.82 5.29 29.15
C HIS A 62 5.49 6.02 27.85
N VAL A 63 4.97 5.31 26.85
CA VAL A 63 4.47 5.91 25.61
C VAL A 63 3.10 6.54 25.86
N LYS A 64 2.87 7.73 25.33
CA LYS A 64 1.61 8.45 25.50
C LYS A 64 0.69 8.12 24.33
N PHE A 65 -0.45 7.50 24.62
CA PHE A 65 -1.48 7.16 23.64
C PHE A 65 -0.94 6.44 22.39
N PRO A 66 -0.19 5.33 22.55
CA PRO A 66 0.32 4.60 21.39
C PRO A 66 -0.85 4.05 20.55
N ARG A 67 -0.73 4.13 19.22
CA ARG A 67 -1.75 3.56 18.32
C ARG A 67 -1.32 2.19 17.82
N TYR A 68 -2.30 1.31 17.67
CA TYR A 68 -2.09 0.02 17.02
C TYR A 68 -1.73 0.23 15.54
N ALA A 69 -0.82 -0.58 14.99
CA ALA A 69 -0.36 -0.52 13.61
C ALA A 69 0.40 0.76 13.19
N GLU A 70 0.72 1.61 14.15
CA GLU A 70 1.45 2.86 13.93
C GLU A 70 2.88 2.59 13.49
N ILE A 71 3.42 3.46 12.64
CA ILE A 71 4.82 3.41 12.23
C ILE A 71 5.72 4.20 13.18
N VAL A 72 6.81 3.56 13.57
CA VAL A 72 7.83 4.09 14.46
C VAL A 72 9.16 4.12 13.72
N HIS A 73 9.88 5.23 13.84
CA HIS A 73 11.24 5.36 13.35
C HIS A 73 12.22 5.25 14.51
N LEU A 74 13.06 4.22 14.47
CA LEU A 74 14.10 4.00 15.46
C LEU A 74 15.41 4.60 14.94
N THR A 75 16.08 5.39 15.77
CA THR A 75 17.43 5.87 15.50
C THR A 75 18.37 5.20 16.51
N LEU A 76 19.27 4.37 15.98
CA LEU A 76 20.28 3.66 16.75
C LEU A 76 21.39 4.63 17.24
N PRO A 77 22.21 4.23 18.22
CA PRO A 77 23.33 5.03 18.69
C PRO A 77 24.40 5.31 17.62
N ASP A 78 24.48 4.48 16.58
CA ASP A 78 25.36 4.67 15.43
C ASP A 78 24.80 5.69 14.40
N GLY A 79 23.57 6.19 14.62
CA GLY A 79 22.86 7.09 13.72
C GLY A 79 22.08 6.38 12.61
N THR A 80 22.14 5.05 12.52
CA THR A 80 21.33 4.30 11.55
C THR A 80 19.86 4.38 11.91
N LYS A 81 19.03 4.58 10.87
CA LYS A 81 17.57 4.65 11.02
C LYS A 81 16.96 3.33 10.60
N ARG A 82 16.07 2.81 11.43
CA ARG A 82 15.26 1.61 11.19
C ARG A 82 13.79 1.95 11.31
N SER A 83 12.97 1.19 10.63
CA SER A 83 11.52 1.34 10.68
C SER A 83 10.91 0.16 11.42
N GLY A 84 9.86 0.44 12.18
CA GLY A 84 9.09 -0.59 12.85
C GLY A 84 7.61 -0.26 12.88
N GLN A 85 6.82 -1.28 13.21
CA GLN A 85 5.39 -1.16 13.37
C GLN A 85 4.97 -1.59 14.78
N VAL A 86 4.07 -0.82 15.39
CA VAL A 86 3.45 -1.19 16.66
C VAL A 86 2.53 -2.41 16.44
N LEU A 87 2.87 -3.53 17.08
CA LEU A 87 2.08 -4.75 17.08
C LEU A 87 1.06 -4.79 18.20
N GLU A 88 1.41 -4.30 19.39
CA GLU A 88 0.54 -4.36 20.55
C GLU A 88 0.71 -3.13 21.42
N VAL A 89 -0.40 -2.69 22.02
CA VAL A 89 -0.43 -1.58 22.97
C VAL A 89 -1.16 -2.03 24.22
N SER A 90 -0.55 -1.80 25.38
CA SER A 90 -1.13 -2.12 26.68
C SER A 90 -0.85 -1.01 27.66
N GLY A 91 -1.88 -0.19 27.95
CA GLY A 91 -1.75 1.01 28.78
C GLY A 91 -0.71 1.98 28.20
N SER A 92 0.42 2.14 28.89
CA SER A 92 1.55 2.98 28.48
C SER A 92 2.69 2.19 27.81
N LYS A 93 2.50 0.89 27.57
CA LYS A 93 3.47 0.02 26.91
C LYS A 93 3.12 -0.15 25.45
N ALA A 94 4.14 -0.14 24.60
CA ALA A 94 4.01 -0.43 23.17
C ALA A 94 5.05 -1.48 22.76
N VAL A 95 4.60 -2.51 22.05
CA VAL A 95 5.45 -3.54 21.45
C VAL A 95 5.62 -3.21 19.97
N VAL A 96 6.85 -2.94 19.55
CA VAL A 96 7.20 -2.55 18.19
C VAL A 96 8.01 -3.66 17.54
N GLN A 97 7.59 -4.12 16.36
CA GLN A 97 8.38 -5.02 15.53
C GLN A 97 9.25 -4.20 14.58
N VAL A 98 10.56 -4.47 14.57
CA VAL A 98 11.51 -3.77 13.68
C VAL A 98 11.70 -4.58 12.39
N PHE A 99 11.61 -3.91 11.23
CA PHE A 99 11.68 -4.59 9.93
C PHE A 99 13.10 -5.04 9.57
N GLU A 100 14.11 -4.22 9.86
CA GLU A 100 15.52 -4.52 9.55
C GLU A 100 16.21 -5.38 10.62
N GLY A 101 15.48 -5.77 11.68
CA GLY A 101 16.00 -6.53 12.82
C GLY A 101 16.50 -5.65 13.96
N THR A 102 16.92 -6.28 15.06
CA THR A 102 17.21 -5.62 16.34
C THR A 102 18.68 -5.58 16.73
N SER A 103 19.58 -6.08 15.87
CA SER A 103 21.02 -6.09 16.12
C SER A 103 21.55 -4.65 16.31
N GLY A 104 22.21 -4.38 17.42
CA GLY A 104 22.77 -3.05 17.73
C GLY A 104 21.79 -2.06 18.37
N ILE A 105 20.56 -2.47 18.67
CA ILE A 105 19.64 -1.65 19.48
C ILE A 105 20.09 -1.68 20.93
N ASP A 106 20.39 -0.49 21.47
CA ASP A 106 20.70 -0.29 22.89
C ASP A 106 19.48 0.26 23.64
N ALA A 107 19.24 -0.22 24.87
CA ALA A 107 18.08 0.20 25.65
C ALA A 107 18.16 1.68 26.11
N LYS A 108 19.38 2.23 26.29
CA LYS A 108 19.56 3.57 26.85
C LYS A 108 19.75 4.65 25.78
N LYS A 109 20.46 4.33 24.70
CA LYS A 109 20.86 5.32 23.69
C LYS A 109 19.94 5.38 22.48
N THR A 110 19.16 4.34 22.20
CA THR A 110 18.23 4.31 21.06
C THR A 110 17.06 5.25 21.30
N SER A 111 16.71 6.04 20.30
CA SER A 111 15.51 6.88 20.32
C SER A 111 14.48 6.39 19.31
N CYS A 112 13.23 6.32 19.74
CA CYS A 112 12.10 5.89 18.93
C CYS A 112 11.14 7.08 18.74
N GLU A 113 10.95 7.49 17.51
CA GLU A 113 10.02 8.55 17.11
C GLU A 113 8.72 7.92 16.59
N PHE A 114 7.59 8.32 17.17
CA PHE A 114 6.27 7.85 16.80
C PHE A 114 5.65 8.78 15.76
N THR A 115 5.22 8.22 14.63
CA THR A 115 4.74 9.01 13.48
C THR A 115 3.31 9.54 13.68
N GLY A 116 2.52 8.89 14.53
CA GLY A 116 1.11 9.19 14.79
C GLY A 116 0.14 8.61 13.76
N ASP A 117 0.65 7.97 12.72
CA ASP A 117 -0.12 7.43 11.59
C ASP A 117 0.31 6.00 11.25
N ILE A 118 -0.57 5.32 10.52
CA ILE A 118 -0.33 3.98 9.99
C ILE A 118 0.65 4.00 8.80
N LEU A 119 1.12 2.83 8.39
CA LEU A 119 1.99 2.71 7.23
C LEU A 119 1.24 3.06 5.95
N ARG A 120 1.56 4.21 5.37
CA ARG A 120 1.09 4.61 4.05
C ARG A 120 2.22 4.52 3.05
N THR A 121 1.93 3.89 1.91
CA THR A 121 2.89 3.79 0.81
C THR A 121 2.62 4.95 -0.16
N PRO A 122 3.66 5.69 -0.57
CA PRO A 122 3.53 6.66 -1.66
C PRO A 122 3.25 5.91 -2.96
N VAL A 123 2.17 6.27 -3.66
CA VAL A 123 1.82 5.70 -4.95
C VAL A 123 1.79 6.77 -6.03
N SER A 124 2.19 6.39 -7.24
CA SER A 124 2.15 7.20 -8.46
C SER A 124 2.20 6.28 -9.67
N GLU A 125 1.66 6.73 -10.80
CA GLU A 125 1.77 6.02 -12.08
C GLU A 125 3.24 5.87 -12.55
N ASP A 126 4.11 6.77 -12.10
CA ASP A 126 5.57 6.76 -12.36
C ASP A 126 6.29 5.54 -11.73
N MET A 127 5.59 4.71 -10.95
CA MET A 127 6.14 3.46 -10.41
C MET A 127 6.25 2.36 -11.47
N LEU A 128 5.55 2.47 -12.59
CA LEU A 128 5.64 1.51 -13.69
C LEU A 128 7.06 1.48 -14.28
N GLY A 129 7.61 0.27 -14.44
CA GLY A 129 8.97 0.07 -14.95
C GLY A 129 10.09 0.31 -13.93
N ARG A 130 9.76 0.67 -12.69
CA ARG A 130 10.74 0.87 -11.61
C ARG A 130 10.94 -0.39 -10.77
N VAL A 131 12.08 -0.46 -10.09
CA VAL A 131 12.42 -1.59 -9.22
C VAL A 131 12.60 -1.12 -7.78
N PHE A 132 11.83 -1.72 -6.88
CA PHE A 132 11.82 -1.40 -5.45
C PHE A 132 12.26 -2.60 -4.61
N ASN A 133 12.80 -2.33 -3.42
CA ASN A 133 12.98 -3.37 -2.40
C ASN A 133 11.67 -3.65 -1.64
N GLY A 134 11.66 -4.66 -0.78
CA GLY A 134 10.50 -5.03 0.04
C GLY A 134 10.03 -3.96 1.04
N SER A 135 10.80 -2.88 1.23
CA SER A 135 10.42 -1.73 2.06
C SER A 135 9.98 -0.51 1.22
N GLY A 136 9.81 -0.67 -0.10
CA GLY A 136 9.38 0.39 -1.01
C GLY A 136 10.47 1.41 -1.37
N LYS A 137 11.74 1.15 -1.02
CA LYS A 137 12.87 2.01 -1.42
C LYS A 137 13.35 1.62 -2.81
N PRO A 138 13.63 2.59 -3.71
CA PRO A 138 14.10 2.28 -5.05
C PRO A 138 15.50 1.65 -5.03
N ILE A 139 15.68 0.58 -5.79
CA ILE A 139 16.99 -0.09 -6.01
C ILE A 139 17.53 0.13 -7.43
N ASP A 140 16.73 0.76 -8.29
CA ASP A 140 17.06 1.17 -9.66
C ASP A 140 18.03 2.37 -9.74
N ARG A 141 18.56 2.85 -8.60
CA ARG A 141 19.34 4.09 -8.46
C ARG A 141 18.59 5.36 -8.91
N GLY A 142 17.28 5.28 -9.08
CA GLY A 142 16.42 6.42 -9.37
C GLY A 142 16.07 7.24 -8.11
N PRO A 143 15.44 8.41 -8.30
CA PRO A 143 14.96 9.23 -7.19
C PRO A 143 13.83 8.52 -6.42
N VAL A 144 13.53 9.00 -5.21
CA VAL A 144 12.33 8.55 -4.49
C VAL A 144 11.07 8.82 -5.32
N VAL A 145 10.05 7.97 -5.18
CA VAL A 145 8.77 8.14 -5.89
C VAL A 145 8.14 9.47 -5.45
N LEU A 146 7.77 10.29 -6.43
CA LEU A 146 6.97 11.48 -6.17
C LEU A 146 5.52 11.03 -6.04
N ALA A 147 5.01 11.05 -4.81
CA ALA A 147 3.69 10.52 -4.51
C ALA A 147 2.60 11.45 -5.05
N GLU A 148 1.65 10.90 -5.81
CA GLU A 148 0.38 11.56 -6.11
C GLU A 148 -0.58 11.43 -4.93
N ASP A 149 -0.56 10.26 -4.29
CA ASP A 149 -1.32 9.97 -3.09
C ASP A 149 -0.59 9.01 -2.13
N PHE A 150 -1.06 8.96 -0.89
CA PHE A 150 -0.55 8.08 0.17
C PHE A 150 -1.64 7.09 0.60
N LEU A 151 -1.54 5.86 0.10
CA LEU A 151 -2.51 4.80 0.37
C LEU A 151 -2.06 3.91 1.54
N ASP A 152 -3.02 3.48 2.36
CA ASP A 152 -2.80 2.47 3.40
C ASP A 152 -2.51 1.11 2.77
N ILE A 153 -1.44 0.47 3.23
CA ILE A 153 -1.04 -0.87 2.78
C ILE A 153 -2.05 -1.96 3.10
N ARG A 154 -2.91 -1.77 4.11
CA ARG A 154 -3.98 -2.74 4.43
C ARG A 154 -5.07 -2.74 3.37
N GLY A 155 -5.11 -1.72 2.52
CA GLY A 155 -6.17 -1.50 1.53
C GLY A 155 -7.51 -1.22 2.18
N GLN A 156 -8.54 -1.08 1.33
CA GLN A 156 -9.92 -0.94 1.76
C GLN A 156 -10.72 -2.14 1.25
N PRO A 157 -11.58 -2.75 2.09
CA PRO A 157 -12.42 -3.84 1.64
C PRO A 157 -13.42 -3.35 0.59
N ILE A 158 -13.53 -4.10 -0.52
CA ILE A 158 -14.46 -3.79 -1.61
C ILE A 158 -15.86 -4.31 -1.24
N ASN A 159 -16.89 -3.48 -1.45
CA ASN A 159 -18.29 -3.86 -1.24
C ASN A 159 -18.69 -5.01 -2.20
N PRO A 160 -19.17 -6.16 -1.69
CA PRO A 160 -19.58 -7.30 -2.53
C PRO A 160 -20.65 -6.97 -3.57
N GLN A 161 -21.58 -6.04 -3.28
CA GLN A 161 -22.65 -5.67 -4.22
C GLN A 161 -22.13 -4.89 -5.43
N CYS A 162 -21.04 -4.14 -5.25
CA CYS A 162 -20.42 -3.35 -6.31
C CYS A 162 -19.45 -4.20 -7.17
N ARG A 163 -19.27 -5.48 -6.85
CA ARG A 163 -18.33 -6.35 -7.54
C ARG A 163 -18.97 -6.95 -8.80
N ILE A 164 -18.30 -6.77 -9.93
CA ILE A 164 -18.67 -7.38 -11.21
C ILE A 164 -18.11 -8.80 -11.29
N TYR A 165 -18.87 -9.73 -11.89
CA TYR A 165 -18.43 -11.10 -12.09
C TYR A 165 -17.37 -11.17 -13.20
N PRO A 166 -16.27 -11.91 -13.01
CA PRO A 166 -15.23 -12.03 -14.03
C PRO A 166 -15.68 -12.96 -15.16
N GLU A 167 -15.82 -12.41 -16.37
CA GLU A 167 -16.30 -13.16 -17.55
C GLU A 167 -15.23 -13.31 -18.65
N GLU A 168 -14.23 -12.43 -18.65
CA GLU A 168 -13.19 -12.38 -19.70
C GLU A 168 -12.09 -13.41 -19.45
N MET A 169 -11.80 -14.26 -20.44
CA MET A 169 -10.69 -15.22 -20.36
C MET A 169 -9.33 -14.57 -20.67
N ILE A 170 -8.34 -14.85 -19.82
CA ILE A 170 -6.93 -14.54 -20.08
C ILE A 170 -6.28 -15.74 -20.78
N GLN A 171 -5.64 -15.50 -21.91
CA GLN A 171 -4.82 -16.48 -22.60
C GLN A 171 -3.41 -16.45 -22.02
N THR A 172 -2.95 -17.59 -21.47
CA THR A 172 -1.61 -17.71 -20.88
C THR A 172 -0.57 -18.28 -21.84
N GLY A 173 -0.98 -18.92 -22.94
CA GLY A 173 -0.09 -19.56 -23.91
C GLY A 173 0.32 -20.99 -23.53
N ILE A 174 -0.14 -21.49 -22.37
CA ILE A 174 0.13 -22.85 -21.90
C ILE A 174 -1.12 -23.69 -22.10
N SER A 175 -1.08 -24.67 -23.01
CA SER A 175 -2.25 -25.48 -23.38
C SER A 175 -2.90 -26.22 -22.20
N ALA A 176 -2.09 -26.67 -21.22
CA ALA A 176 -2.60 -27.31 -20.02
C ALA A 176 -3.41 -26.36 -19.13
N ILE A 177 -3.09 -25.06 -19.13
CA ILE A 177 -3.83 -24.04 -18.40
C ILE A 177 -5.01 -23.59 -19.26
N ASP A 178 -4.76 -23.10 -20.48
CA ASP A 178 -5.79 -22.51 -21.34
C ASP A 178 -6.89 -23.51 -21.73
N GLY A 179 -6.56 -24.80 -21.89
CA GLY A 179 -7.52 -25.83 -22.30
C GLY A 179 -8.29 -26.50 -21.16
N MET A 180 -7.64 -26.73 -20.02
CA MET A 180 -8.23 -27.51 -18.92
C MET A 180 -8.60 -26.66 -17.70
N ASN A 181 -7.85 -25.58 -17.46
CA ASN A 181 -7.99 -24.71 -16.28
C ASN A 181 -7.94 -23.25 -16.71
N SER A 182 -8.86 -22.85 -17.59
CA SER A 182 -8.91 -21.49 -18.12
C SER A 182 -9.06 -20.47 -17.00
N ILE A 183 -8.35 -19.34 -17.12
CA ILE A 183 -8.26 -18.31 -16.10
C ILE A 183 -9.08 -17.10 -16.55
N ALA A 184 -9.97 -16.62 -15.69
CA ALA A 184 -10.73 -15.38 -15.93
C ALA A 184 -10.00 -14.15 -15.37
N ARG A 185 -10.18 -12.99 -16.02
CA ARG A 185 -9.63 -11.70 -15.57
C ARG A 185 -10.25 -11.30 -14.23
N GLY A 186 -9.40 -11.08 -13.23
CA GLY A 186 -9.84 -10.79 -11.85
C GLY A 186 -10.06 -12.04 -10.99
N GLN A 187 -9.78 -13.23 -11.50
CA GLN A 187 -9.71 -14.46 -10.72
C GLN A 187 -8.42 -14.53 -9.90
N LYS A 188 -8.49 -15.19 -8.74
CA LYS A 188 -7.34 -15.45 -7.87
C LYS A 188 -7.01 -16.95 -7.94
N ILE A 189 -5.93 -17.31 -8.63
CA ILE A 189 -5.51 -18.71 -8.81
C ILE A 189 -4.03 -18.88 -8.41
N PRO A 190 -3.70 -19.79 -7.47
CA PRO A 190 -2.31 -20.06 -7.09
C PRO A 190 -1.65 -21.10 -8.02
N ILE A 191 -0.31 -21.05 -8.12
CA ILE A 191 0.51 -22.10 -8.73
C ILE A 191 1.16 -22.88 -7.59
N PHE A 192 0.87 -24.18 -7.49
CA PHE A 192 1.54 -25.06 -6.53
C PHE A 192 2.74 -25.74 -7.18
N SER A 193 3.87 -25.72 -6.49
CA SER A 193 5.13 -26.32 -6.95
C SER A 193 5.95 -26.84 -5.76
N ALA A 194 7.11 -27.42 -6.05
CA ALA A 194 8.04 -27.97 -5.08
C ALA A 194 9.46 -27.42 -5.28
N ALA A 195 10.30 -27.55 -4.26
CA ALA A 195 11.70 -27.14 -4.33
C ALA A 195 12.43 -27.87 -5.47
N GLY A 196 13.15 -27.13 -6.30
CA GLY A 196 13.88 -27.66 -7.46
C GLY A 196 13.06 -27.77 -8.76
N LEU A 197 11.75 -27.53 -8.73
CA LEU A 197 10.94 -27.47 -9.95
C LEU A 197 11.00 -26.08 -10.61
N PRO A 198 10.83 -25.98 -11.94
CA PRO A 198 10.97 -24.72 -12.70
C PRO A 198 9.71 -23.83 -12.60
N HIS A 199 9.21 -23.56 -11.39
CA HIS A 199 8.05 -22.69 -11.19
C HIS A 199 8.30 -21.25 -11.62
N ASN A 200 9.52 -20.75 -11.46
CA ASN A 200 9.91 -19.41 -11.90
C ASN A 200 9.86 -19.26 -13.42
N GLU A 201 10.26 -20.30 -14.16
CA GLU A 201 10.23 -20.29 -15.62
C GLU A 201 8.80 -20.28 -16.15
N ILE A 202 7.92 -21.08 -15.54
CA ILE A 202 6.49 -21.09 -15.87
C ILE A 202 5.84 -19.75 -15.53
N ALA A 203 6.13 -19.16 -14.36
CA ALA A 203 5.62 -17.84 -13.99
C ALA A 203 6.10 -16.76 -14.96
N ALA A 204 7.38 -16.76 -15.34
CA ALA A 204 7.92 -15.84 -16.33
C ALA A 204 7.32 -16.05 -17.72
N GLN A 205 7.03 -17.29 -18.11
CA GLN A 205 6.33 -17.59 -19.36
C GLN A 205 4.92 -17.02 -19.35
N ILE A 206 4.15 -17.26 -18.28
CA ILE A 206 2.79 -16.70 -18.12
C ILE A 206 2.86 -15.17 -18.18
N CYS A 207 3.76 -14.52 -17.46
CA CYS A 207 3.88 -13.05 -17.49
C CYS A 207 4.20 -12.49 -18.89
N ARG A 208 4.99 -13.21 -19.71
CA ARG A 208 5.34 -12.76 -21.08
C ARG A 208 4.26 -13.03 -22.11
N GLN A 209 3.50 -14.12 -21.95
CA GLN A 209 2.51 -14.58 -22.92
C GLN A 209 1.08 -14.20 -22.55
N ALA A 210 0.86 -13.75 -21.31
CA ALA A 210 -0.46 -13.31 -20.84
C ALA A 210 -1.00 -12.21 -21.75
N GLY A 211 -2.17 -12.48 -22.33
CA GLY A 211 -2.89 -11.55 -23.17
C GLY A 211 -4.39 -11.80 -23.11
N LEU A 212 -5.17 -10.82 -23.52
CA LEU A 212 -6.62 -10.97 -23.63
C LEU A 212 -6.95 -11.77 -24.89
N VAL A 213 -7.86 -12.75 -24.77
CA VAL A 213 -8.40 -13.45 -25.94
C VAL A 213 -9.19 -12.43 -26.78
N LYS A 214 -8.66 -12.02 -27.94
CA LYS A 214 -9.36 -11.10 -28.84
C LYS A 214 -10.66 -11.74 -29.33
N LYS A 215 -11.83 -11.29 -28.84
CA LYS A 215 -13.14 -11.16 -29.53
C LYS A 215 -14.34 -11.04 -28.56
N SER A 216 -14.95 -9.85 -28.52
CA SER A 216 -16.40 -9.58 -28.42
C SER A 216 -16.70 -8.06 -28.52
N LYS A 217 -17.69 -7.69 -29.33
CA LYS A 217 -18.08 -6.31 -29.68
C LYS A 217 -18.53 -5.44 -28.48
N ASP A 218 -18.55 -6.01 -27.27
CA ASP A 218 -19.15 -5.49 -26.05
C ASP A 218 -18.12 -5.02 -24.99
N VAL A 219 -16.82 -5.19 -25.25
CA VAL A 219 -15.76 -4.71 -24.35
C VAL A 219 -15.37 -3.30 -24.78
N VAL A 220 -15.53 -2.32 -23.88
CA VAL A 220 -15.21 -0.91 -24.17
C VAL A 220 -13.71 -0.61 -24.04
N ASP A 221 -12.96 -1.49 -23.35
CA ASP A 221 -11.54 -1.32 -23.02
C ASP A 221 -10.62 -2.24 -23.83
N TYR A 222 -10.58 -2.02 -25.16
CA TYR A 222 -9.79 -2.80 -26.12
C TYR A 222 -8.30 -2.40 -26.25
N SER A 223 -7.69 -1.74 -25.26
CA SER A 223 -6.27 -1.40 -25.37
C SER A 223 -5.40 -2.49 -24.72
N GLU A 224 -4.48 -3.07 -25.51
CA GLU A 224 -3.32 -3.81 -24.99
C GLU A 224 -2.43 -2.92 -24.10
N GLU A 225 -2.66 -1.61 -24.12
CA GLU A 225 -1.90 -0.58 -23.39
C GLU A 225 -2.20 -0.55 -21.88
N ASN A 226 -3.30 -1.17 -21.43
CA ASN A 226 -3.71 -1.17 -20.02
C ASN A 226 -3.44 -2.51 -19.28
N PHE A 227 -2.47 -3.30 -19.74
CA PHE A 227 -2.05 -4.51 -19.02
C PHE A 227 -0.74 -4.26 -18.27
N ALA A 228 -0.83 -4.05 -16.96
CA ALA A 228 0.32 -3.86 -16.07
C ALA A 228 0.59 -5.11 -15.24
N ILE A 229 1.87 -5.48 -15.11
CA ILE A 229 2.32 -6.57 -14.27
C ILE A 229 3.02 -5.99 -13.04
N VAL A 230 2.49 -6.28 -11.86
CA VAL A 230 3.14 -5.98 -10.59
C VAL A 230 3.77 -7.26 -10.06
N PHE A 231 5.09 -7.30 -10.02
CA PHE A 231 5.85 -8.46 -9.53
C PHE A 231 6.32 -8.22 -8.10
N ALA A 232 6.02 -9.16 -7.21
CA ALA A 232 6.49 -9.14 -5.82
C ALA A 232 7.20 -10.47 -5.52
N ALA A 233 8.46 -10.38 -5.06
CA ALA A 233 9.24 -11.54 -4.64
C ALA A 233 9.65 -11.40 -3.17
N MET A 234 9.49 -12.48 -2.42
CA MET A 234 9.80 -12.55 -0.99
C MET A 234 10.74 -13.72 -0.73
N GLY A 235 11.89 -13.47 -0.11
CA GLY A 235 12.86 -14.51 0.24
C GLY A 235 13.68 -15.06 -0.93
N VAL A 236 13.87 -14.25 -1.98
CA VAL A 236 14.71 -14.55 -3.16
C VAL A 236 16.11 -13.95 -3.04
#